data_AF-A0A5B0ECX2-F1
#
_entry.id   AF-A0A5B0ECX2-F1
#
_cell.length_a   1.000
_cell.length_b   1.000
_cell.length_c   1.000
_cell.angle_alpha   90.00
_cell.angle_beta   90.00
_cell.angle_gamma   90.00
#
_symmetry.space_group_name_H-M   'P 1'
#
loop_
_entity.id
_entity.type
_entity.pdbx_description
1 polymer ?
#
loop_
_entity_poly.entity_id
_entity_poly.type
_entity_poly.pdbx_seq_one_letter_code
_entity_poly.pdbx_strand_id
1 'polypeptide(L)'
;MDNDEDDLQLKQLRQALPLAGLTVGELWLRYFGIGGSAGQFEMEAYLHAAHALPTLERDLVAHAINERFMDLDIDFRVPYSTDIDPGKTET
;
A
#
# COMPACT_ATOMS: atom_id res chain seq x y z
N MET A 1 14.63 4.90 -13.14
CA MET A 1 15.59 4.50 -12.10
C MET A 1 14.76 4.39 -10.83
N ASP A 2 13.65 3.63 -10.91
CA ASP A 2 12.42 3.86 -10.13
C ASP A 2 11.98 2.59 -9.37
N ASN A 3 12.72 1.47 -9.53
CA ASN A 3 12.35 0.19 -8.92
C ASN A 3 12.64 0.17 -7.41
N ASP A 4 13.63 0.92 -6.93
CA ASP A 4 14.05 0.85 -5.52
C ASP A 4 13.01 1.48 -4.57
N GLU A 5 12.31 2.53 -5.02
CA GLU A 5 11.24 3.19 -4.27
C GLU A 5 9.96 2.33 -4.24
N ASP A 6 9.61 1.75 -5.39
CA ASP A 6 8.49 0.82 -5.54
C ASP A 6 8.68 -0.41 -4.64
N ASP A 7 9.90 -0.94 -4.59
CA ASP A 7 10.29 -2.07 -3.73
C ASP A 7 10.18 -1.71 -2.25
N LEU A 8 10.55 -0.48 -1.86
CA LEU A 8 10.43 -0.02 -0.48
C LEU A 8 8.96 0.16 -0.06
N GLN A 9 8.13 0.74 -0.93
CA GLN A 9 6.69 0.89 -0.68
C GLN A 9 6.03 -0.48 -0.51
N LEU A 10 6.30 -1.40 -1.44
CA LEU A 10 5.79 -2.76 -1.40
C LEU A 10 6.25 -3.48 -0.12
N LYS A 11 7.50 -3.30 0.29
CA LYS A 11 8.01 -3.87 1.54
C LYS A 11 7.25 -3.36 2.77
N GLN A 12 6.99 -2.06 2.86
CA GLN A 12 6.23 -1.47 3.97
C GLN A 12 4.77 -1.91 3.97
N LEU A 13 4.14 -1.98 2.80
CA LEU A 13 2.79 -2.52 2.63
C LEU A 13 2.67 -3.95 3.16
N ARG A 14 3.62 -4.83 2.79
CA ARG A 14 3.64 -6.22 3.26
C ARG A 14 3.85 -6.37 4.76
N GLN A 15 4.59 -5.45 5.37
CA GLN A 15 4.78 -5.41 6.83
C GLN A 15 3.53 -4.89 7.56
N ALA A 16 2.83 -3.92 6.96
CA ALA A 16 1.66 -3.30 7.53
C ALA A 16 0.40 -4.18 7.46
N LEU A 17 0.24 -4.96 6.39
CA LEU A 17 -0.93 -5.82 6.19
C LEU A 17 -1.28 -6.72 7.39
N PRO A 18 -0.36 -7.51 7.99
CA PRO A 18 -0.68 -8.32 9.16
C PRO A 18 -1.02 -7.48 10.39
N LEU A 19 -0.44 -6.28 10.54
CA LEU A 19 -0.76 -5.35 11.64
C LEU A 19 -2.18 -4.77 11.49
N ALA A 20 -2.64 -4.59 10.26
CA ALA A 20 -3.99 -4.12 9.95
C ALA A 20 -5.06 -5.19 10.22
N GLY A 21 -4.65 -6.44 10.45
CA GLY A 21 -5.53 -7.57 10.68
C GLY A 21 -6.44 -7.88 9.49
N LEU A 22 -5.97 -7.59 8.27
CA LEU A 22 -6.72 -7.81 7.03
C LEU A 22 -6.18 -9.02 6.28
N THR A 23 -7.07 -9.81 5.71
CA THR A 23 -6.77 -10.70 4.59
C THR A 23 -6.56 -9.89 3.30
N VAL A 24 -5.96 -10.51 2.27
CA VAL A 24 -5.82 -9.84 0.96
C VAL A 24 -7.17 -9.50 0.34
N GLY A 25 -8.18 -10.36 0.50
CA GLY A 25 -9.53 -10.10 0.01
C GLY A 25 -10.19 -8.89 0.70
N GLU A 26 -10.00 -8.74 2.01
CA GLU A 26 -10.52 -7.57 2.74
C GLU A 26 -9.78 -6.29 2.40
N LEU A 27 -8.46 -6.37 2.19
CA LEU A 27 -7.68 -5.25 1.67
C LEU A 27 -8.20 -4.84 0.29
N TRP A 28 -8.41 -5.81 -0.61
CA TRP A 28 -8.93 -5.56 -1.94
C TRP A 28 -10.29 -4.88 -1.91
N LEU A 29 -11.23 -5.33 -1.07
CA LEU A 29 -12.55 -4.71 -0.93
C LEU A 29 -12.46 -3.24 -0.48
N ARG A 30 -11.56 -2.93 0.46
CA ARG A 30 -11.35 -1.54 0.94
C ARG A 30 -10.75 -0.67 -0.16
N TYR A 31 -9.68 -1.15 -0.79
CA TYR A 31 -9.04 -0.50 -1.93
C TYR A 31 -10.01 -0.26 -3.10
N PHE A 32 -10.87 -1.24 -3.41
CA PHE A 32 -11.89 -1.10 -4.44
C PHE A 32 -12.94 -0.05 -4.07
N GLY A 33 -13.35 -0.02 -2.80
CA GLY A 33 -14.30 0.95 -2.27
C GLY A 33 -13.85 2.42 -2.39
N ILE A 34 -12.54 2.66 -2.36
CA ILE A 34 -11.95 4.00 -2.53
C ILE A 34 -11.61 4.33 -4.00
N GLY A 35 -11.99 3.48 -4.95
CA GLY A 35 -11.84 3.73 -6.39
C GLY A 35 -10.67 3.02 -7.06
N GLY A 36 -10.04 2.06 -6.38
CA GLY A 36 -9.01 1.20 -6.98
C GLY A 36 -9.54 0.38 -8.16
N SER A 37 -8.74 0.27 -9.23
CA SER A 37 -9.17 -0.36 -10.47
C SER A 37 -8.66 -1.79 -10.70
N ALA A 38 -7.65 -2.23 -9.93
CA ALA A 38 -7.06 -3.55 -10.04
C ALA A 38 -7.96 -4.65 -9.44
N GLY A 39 -7.94 -5.82 -10.08
CA GLY A 39 -8.61 -7.01 -9.57
C GLY A 39 -7.89 -7.59 -8.34
N GLN A 40 -8.61 -8.42 -7.56
CA GLN A 40 -8.03 -9.10 -6.40
C GLN A 40 -6.78 -9.91 -6.77
N PHE A 41 -6.80 -10.60 -7.92
CA PHE A 41 -5.65 -11.38 -8.38
C PHE A 41 -4.42 -10.51 -8.71
N GLU A 42 -4.62 -9.32 -9.29
CA GLU A 42 -3.53 -8.38 -9.55
C GLU A 42 -2.96 -7.82 -8.25
N MET A 43 -3.81 -7.55 -7.25
CA MET A 43 -3.37 -7.16 -5.92
C MET A 43 -2.57 -8.28 -5.22
N GLU A 44 -3.02 -9.54 -5.32
CA GLU A 44 -2.26 -10.69 -4.80
C GLU A 44 -0.90 -10.79 -5.48
N ALA A 45 -0.86 -10.73 -6.82
CA ALA A 45 0.38 -10.76 -7.58
C ALA A 45 1.32 -9.61 -7.18
N TYR A 46 0.78 -8.42 -6.94
CA TYR A 46 1.52 -7.27 -6.46
C TYR A 46 2.14 -7.48 -5.07
N LEU A 47 1.35 -7.95 -4.10
CA LEU A 47 1.85 -8.26 -2.75
C LEU A 47 2.91 -9.37 -2.75
N HIS A 48 2.93 -10.22 -3.78
CA HIS A 48 3.94 -11.24 -4.01
C HIS A 48 5.13 -10.79 -4.86
N ALA A 49 5.21 -9.51 -5.26
CA ALA A 49 6.21 -8.97 -6.17
C ALA A 49 6.26 -9.69 -7.54
N ALA A 50 5.16 -10.32 -7.94
CA ALA A 50 5.00 -11.01 -9.24
C ALA A 50 4.43 -10.08 -10.33
N HIS A 51 3.88 -8.93 -9.94
CA HIS A 51 3.33 -7.92 -10.82
C HIS A 51 3.52 -6.53 -10.21
N ALA A 52 3.83 -5.51 -11.02
CA ALA A 52 3.92 -4.14 -10.54
C ALA A 52 2.59 -3.43 -10.80
N LEU A 53 2.05 -2.75 -9.77
CA LEU A 53 0.92 -1.84 -9.94
C LEU A 53 1.42 -0.43 -10.31
N PRO A 54 0.64 0.35 -11.07
CA PRO A 54 0.90 1.78 -11.26
C PRO A 54 0.98 2.55 -9.94
N THR A 55 1.71 3.66 -9.91
CA THR A 55 1.91 4.49 -8.70
C THR A 55 0.63 4.85 -7.97
N LEU A 56 -0.39 5.32 -8.69
CA LEU A 56 -1.69 5.66 -8.12
C LEU A 56 -2.32 4.46 -7.41
N GLU A 57 -2.25 3.28 -8.02
CA GLU A 57 -2.85 2.07 -7.47
C GLU A 57 -2.10 1.62 -6.20
N ARG A 58 -0.77 1.70 -6.18
CA ARG A 58 0.02 1.42 -4.96
C ARG A 58 -0.33 2.38 -3.82
N ASP A 59 -0.51 3.66 -4.14
CA ASP A 59 -0.88 4.68 -3.16
C ASP A 59 -2.29 4.45 -2.61
N LEU A 60 -3.23 3.96 -3.43
CA LEU A 60 -4.55 3.55 -2.95
C LEU A 60 -4.48 2.31 -2.05
N VAL A 61 -3.60 1.33 -2.32
CA VAL A 61 -3.39 0.21 -1.39
C VAL A 61 -2.85 0.71 -0.04
N ALA A 62 -1.89 1.63 -0.06
CA ALA A 62 -1.38 2.27 1.15
C ALA A 62 -2.49 3.05 1.87
N HIS A 63 -3.34 3.76 1.13
CA HIS A 63 -4.47 4.50 1.69
C HIS A 63 -5.46 3.58 2.42
N ALA A 64 -5.85 2.46 1.82
CA ALA A 64 -6.75 1.50 2.43
C ALA A 64 -6.21 0.91 3.75
N ILE A 65 -4.90 0.66 3.84
CA ILE A 65 -4.24 0.23 5.08
C ILE A 65 -4.21 1.37 6.11
N ASN A 66 -3.93 2.59 5.69
CA ASN A 66 -3.92 3.76 6.58
C ASN A 66 -5.29 4.04 7.18
N GLU A 67 -6.37 3.94 6.40
CA GLU A 67 -7.74 4.00 6.94
C GLU A 67 -7.98 2.92 7.98
N ARG A 68 -7.49 1.69 7.73
CA ARG A 68 -7.61 0.62 8.70
C ARG A 68 -6.81 0.88 9.98
N PHE A 69 -5.64 1.51 9.90
CA PHE A 69 -4.88 1.90 11.09
C PHE A 69 -5.57 3.00 11.89
N MET A 70 -6.22 3.96 11.22
CA MET A 70 -7.06 4.95 11.89
C MET A 70 -8.23 4.28 12.64
N ASP A 71 -8.91 3.30 12.03
CA ASP A 71 -9.98 2.53 12.69
C ASP A 71 -9.48 1.78 13.94
N LEU A 72 -8.20 1.40 13.98
CA LEU A 72 -7.58 0.61 15.05
C LEU A 72 -6.83 1.48 16.08
N ASP A 73 -6.82 2.80 15.93
CA ASP A 73 -6.02 3.74 16.74
C ASP A 73 -4.53 3.39 16.77
N ILE A 74 -4.00 2.94 15.62
CA ILE A 74 -2.58 2.62 15.44
C ILE A 74 -1.86 3.88 14.91
N ASP A 75 -0.92 4.41 15.69
CA ASP A 75 -0.08 5.55 15.31
C ASP A 75 1.07 5.14 14.38
N PHE A 76 0.70 4.62 13.21
CA PHE A 76 1.61 4.28 12.13
C PHE A 76 0.92 4.52 10.79
N ARG A 77 1.66 5.05 9.81
CA ARG A 77 1.17 5.30 8.45
C ARG A 77 2.10 4.63 7.44
N VAL A 78 1.52 3.83 6.55
CA VAL A 78 2.20 3.36 5.35
C VAL A 78 2.42 4.56 4.42
N PRO A 79 3.66 4.82 3.98
CA PRO A 79 3.96 5.94 3.11
C PRO A 79 3.36 5.76 1.70
N TYR A 80 3.06 6.90 1.09
CA TYR A 80 2.79 6.97 -0.34
C TYR A 80 4.10 7.05 -1.12
N SER A 81 4.03 6.84 -2.43
CA SER A 81 5.16 6.96 -3.36
C SER A 81 5.96 8.25 -3.14
N THR A 82 5.25 9.36 -2.96
CA THR A 82 5.86 10.70 -2.73
C THR A 82 6.52 10.91 -1.37
N ASP A 83 6.28 10.01 -0.40
CA ASP A 83 6.89 10.03 0.93
C ASP A 83 8.21 9.23 0.96
N ILE A 84 8.47 8.42 -0.07
CA ILE A 84 9.64 7.52 -0.18
C ILE A 84 10.81 8.21 -0.89
N ASP A 85 10.58 9.36 -1.52
CA ASP A 85 11.61 10.21 -2.10
C ASP A 85 12.60 10.69 -1.00
N PRO A 86 13.87 10.26 -1.02
CA PRO A 86 14.87 10.65 -0.03
C PRO A 86 15.19 12.15 -0.04
N GLY A 87 14.72 12.91 -1.03
CA GLY A 87 14.86 14.37 -1.10
C GLY A 87 13.90 15.17 -0.22
N LYS A 88 12.93 14.52 0.46
CA LYS A 88 11.89 15.19 1.28
C LYS A 88 12.04 15.07 2.79
N THR A 89 13.15 14.55 3.29
CA THR A 89 13.48 14.72 4.73
C THR A 89 14.08 16.11 4.91
N GLU A 90 13.24 17.13 5.14
CA GLU A 90 13.50 18.37 5.90
C GLU A 90 12.55 19.49 5.44
N THR A 91 11.53 19.80 6.26
CA THR A 91 11.25 21.18 6.69
C THR A 91 10.51 21.18 8.02
#